data_AF-A0A084Y0H1-F1
#
_entry.id   AF-A0A084Y0H1-F1
#
_cell.length_a   1.000
_cell.length_b   1.000
_cell.length_c   1.000
_cell.angle_alpha   90.00
_cell.angle_beta   90.00
_cell.angle_gamma   90.00
#
_symmetry.space_group_name_H-M   'P 1'
#
loop_
_entity.id
_entity.type
_entity.pdbx_description
1 polymer ?
#
loop_
_entity_poly.entity_id
_entity_poly.type
_entity_poly.pdbx_seq_one_letter_code
_entity_poly.pdbx_strand_id
1 'polypeptide(L)'
;MLEHGGRLRAATWLYAPYCGAALACPRCGGEMRIIAFLTDAGAVRDILTDLGEPTSPPRLMPARAPPLWEMQGATLGEDDPQAQPAPEYEFDQRIAW
;
A
#
# COMPACT_ATOMS: atom_id res chain seq x y z
N MET A 1 -24.52 -47.48 -5.02
CA MET A 1 -25.25 -46.57 -4.12
C MET A 1 -24.29 -45.43 -3.79
N LEU A 2 -24.77 -44.19 -3.88
CA LEU A 2 -24.08 -43.01 -4.41
C LEU A 2 -22.71 -42.63 -3.83
N GLU A 3 -21.92 -42.02 -4.72
CA GLU A 3 -20.64 -41.36 -4.53
C GLU A 3 -20.77 -40.05 -3.73
N HIS A 4 -19.71 -39.68 -3.00
CA HIS A 4 -19.46 -38.29 -2.62
C HIS A 4 -18.01 -37.91 -2.91
N GLY A 5 -17.77 -37.57 -4.17
CA GLY A 5 -16.69 -36.67 -4.55
C GLY A 5 -16.97 -35.26 -4.00
N GLY A 6 -16.02 -34.74 -3.21
CA GLY A 6 -16.05 -33.38 -2.67
C GLY A 6 -14.95 -32.52 -3.27
N ARG A 7 -15.08 -32.13 -4.55
CA ARG A 7 -14.35 -30.99 -5.13
C ARG A 7 -14.87 -29.71 -4.47
N LEU A 8 -14.04 -29.06 -3.66
CA LEU A 8 -14.14 -27.63 -3.34
C LEU A 8 -12.72 -27.10 -3.14
N ARG A 9 -12.19 -26.03 -3.74
CA ARG A 9 -12.57 -25.10 -4.80
C ARG A 9 -11.25 -24.48 -5.28
N ALA A 10 -10.83 -24.81 -6.50
CA ALA A 10 -9.84 -24.00 -7.21
C ALA A 10 -10.54 -22.74 -7.74
N ALA A 11 -10.69 -21.73 -6.89
CA ALA A 11 -11.18 -20.39 -7.20
C ALA A 11 -11.06 -19.61 -5.88
N THR A 12 -10.04 -18.81 -5.65
CA THR A 12 -9.82 -17.55 -6.35
C THR A 12 -8.44 -17.03 -5.94
N TRP A 13 -7.43 -17.27 -6.77
CA TRP A 13 -6.22 -16.43 -6.77
C TRP A 13 -6.50 -15.23 -7.69
N LEU A 14 -7.55 -14.43 -7.40
CA LEU A 14 -7.73 -13.14 -8.04
C LEU A 14 -6.84 -12.13 -7.32
N TYR A 15 -5.62 -12.02 -7.84
CA TYR A 15 -4.87 -10.78 -8.03
C TYR A 15 -5.20 -9.63 -7.06
N ALA A 16 -4.69 -9.70 -5.84
CA ALA A 16 -4.51 -8.54 -4.96
C ALA A 16 -3.06 -8.48 -4.44
N PRO A 17 -2.04 -8.38 -5.31
CA PRO A 17 -0.64 -8.43 -4.87
C PRO A 17 -0.16 -7.15 -4.17
N TYR A 18 -1.01 -6.13 -3.99
CA TYR A 18 -0.59 -4.86 -3.41
C TYR A 18 -1.56 -4.39 -2.31
N CYS A 19 -0.97 -4.05 -1.17
CA CYS A 19 -1.53 -3.40 0.02
C CYS A 19 -2.15 -4.27 1.13
N GLY A 20 -2.20 -5.60 1.03
CA GLY A 20 -2.83 -6.43 2.06
C GLY A 20 -1.95 -6.88 3.24
N ALA A 21 -0.66 -7.13 3.02
CA ALA A 21 0.14 -7.88 3.99
C ALA A 21 1.61 -7.43 4.06
N ALA A 22 1.84 -6.12 4.27
CA ALA A 22 3.20 -5.60 4.51
C ALA A 22 3.88 -6.28 5.72
N LEU A 23 3.08 -6.79 6.67
CA LEU A 23 3.55 -7.46 7.90
C LEU A 23 3.43 -9.00 7.84
N ALA A 24 3.37 -9.61 6.66
CA ALA A 24 3.47 -11.06 6.51
C ALA A 24 4.82 -11.45 5.91
N CYS A 25 5.49 -12.46 6.47
CA CYS A 25 6.74 -12.96 5.93
C CYS A 25 6.54 -13.52 4.52
N PRO A 26 7.24 -13.04 3.49
CA PRO A 26 7.04 -13.51 2.11
C PRO A 26 7.48 -14.97 1.90
N ARG A 27 8.26 -15.54 2.83
CA ARG A 27 8.74 -16.93 2.76
C ARG A 27 7.78 -17.94 3.40
N CYS A 28 7.17 -17.62 4.54
CA CYS A 28 6.37 -18.58 5.32
C CYS A 28 4.97 -18.08 5.72
N GLY A 29 4.62 -16.82 5.46
CA GLY A 29 3.33 -16.24 5.83
C GLY A 29 3.16 -15.88 7.31
N GLY A 30 4.21 -16.02 8.14
CA GLY A 30 4.16 -15.65 9.55
C GLY A 30 4.02 -14.14 9.79
N GLU A 31 3.49 -13.76 10.95
CA GLU A 31 3.35 -12.36 11.38
C GLU A 31 4.72 -11.71 11.63
N MET A 32 4.93 -10.52 11.07
CA MET A 32 6.08 -9.66 11.32
C MET A 32 5.66 -8.42 12.12
N ARG A 33 6.60 -7.83 12.85
CA ARG A 33 6.37 -6.63 13.67
C ARG A 33 7.44 -5.59 13.40
N ILE A 34 7.04 -4.32 13.41
CA ILE A 34 7.98 -3.19 13.34
C ILE A 34 8.67 -3.07 14.70
N ILE A 35 10.00 -3.06 14.72
CA ILE A 35 10.79 -3.00 15.96
C ILE A 35 11.42 -1.63 16.23
N ALA A 36 11.58 -0.80 15.20
CA ALA A 36 12.14 0.55 15.29
C ALA A 36 11.80 1.38 14.04
N PHE A 37 11.88 2.70 14.18
CA PHE A 37 11.91 3.65 13.07
C PHE A 37 13.30 4.28 13.00
N LEU A 38 13.84 4.42 11.79
CA LEU A 38 15.12 5.09 11.57
C LEU A 38 14.84 6.53 11.09
N THR A 39 15.23 7.51 11.90
CA THR A 39 14.99 8.94 11.63
C THR A 39 16.24 9.69 11.20
N ASP A 40 17.43 9.11 11.43
CA ASP A 40 18.70 9.71 11.00
C ASP A 40 18.91 9.51 9.51
N ALA A 41 18.98 10.61 8.75
CA ALA A 41 19.11 10.57 7.31
C ALA A 41 20.49 10.06 6.84
N GLY A 42 21.54 10.17 7.65
CA GLY A 42 22.86 9.61 7.35
C GLY A 42 22.80 8.08 7.36
N ALA A 43 22.32 7.52 8.46
CA ALA A 43 22.15 6.08 8.65
C ALA A 43 21.23 5.45 7.58
N VAL A 44 20.14 6.14 7.20
CA VAL A 44 19.29 5.68 6.09
C VAL A 44 20.08 5.60 4.78
N ARG A 45 20.88 6.62 4.45
CA ARG A 45 21.69 6.65 3.22
C ARG A 45 22.76 5.58 3.22
N ASP A 46 23.44 5.35 4.33
CA ASP A 46 24.49 4.34 4.46
C ASP A 46 23.89 2.94 4.20
N ILE A 47 22.77 2.62 4.85
CA ILE A 47 22.06 1.34 4.65
C ILE A 47 21.63 1.17 3.19
N LEU A 48 21.01 2.20 2.59
CA LEU A 48 20.56 2.11 1.19
C LEU A 48 21.74 1.93 0.23
N THR A 49 22.86 2.61 0.49
CA THR A 49 24.08 2.48 -0.31
C THR A 49 24.63 1.06 -0.25
N ASP A 50 24.68 0.47 0.94
CA ASP A 50 25.16 -0.91 1.14
C ASP A 50 24.25 -1.95 0.45
N LEU A 51 22.95 -1.67 0.38
CA LEU A 51 21.99 -2.50 -0.35
C LEU A 51 22.03 -2.28 -1.88
N GLY A 52 22.70 -1.23 -2.35
CA GLY A 52 22.70 -0.82 -3.75
C GLY A 52 21.38 -0.16 -4.20
N GLU A 53 20.58 0.29 -3.23
CA GLU A 53 19.30 0.96 -3.49
C GLU A 53 19.49 2.48 -3.72
N PRO A 54 18.56 3.14 -4.43
CA PRO A 54 18.63 4.59 -4.62
C PRO A 54 18.55 5.36 -3.29
N THR A 55 19.54 6.21 -3.03
CA THR A 55 19.57 7.10 -1.86
C THR A 55 18.80 8.41 -2.07
N SER A 56 18.52 8.75 -3.34
CA SER A 56 17.63 9.86 -3.69
C SER A 56 16.18 9.44 -3.47
N PRO A 57 15.32 10.32 -2.93
CA PRO A 57 13.89 10.07 -2.88
C PRO A 57 13.34 9.79 -4.29
N PRO A 58 12.32 8.92 -4.42
CA PRO A 58 11.66 8.68 -5.69
C PRO A 58 10.98 9.96 -6.17
N ARG A 59 10.90 10.11 -7.49
CA ARG A 59 10.15 11.21 -8.11
C ARG A 59 8.69 11.13 -7.67
N LEU A 60 8.14 12.25 -7.22
CA LEU A 60 6.72 12.35 -6.90
C LEU A 60 5.90 11.99 -8.15
N MET A 61 4.94 11.07 -7.98
CA MET A 61 3.98 10.68 -8.99
C MET A 61 2.59 11.19 -8.60
N PRO A 62 1.70 11.49 -9.58
CA PRO A 62 0.32 11.80 -9.29
C PRO A 62 -0.32 10.70 -8.44
N ALA A 63 -1.24 11.08 -7.54
CA ALA A 63 -2.01 10.12 -6.77
C ALA A 63 -2.67 9.11 -7.72
N ARG A 64 -2.57 7.81 -7.39
CA ARG A 64 -3.23 6.76 -8.18
C ARG A 64 -4.74 7.04 -8.19
N ALA A 65 -5.39 6.82 -9.34
CA ALA A 65 -6.85 6.91 -9.43
C ALA A 65 -7.51 6.01 -8.35
N PRO A 66 -8.65 6.45 -7.78
CA PRO A 66 -9.40 5.65 -6.83
C PRO A 66 -9.67 4.24 -7.39
N PRO A 67 -9.67 3.20 -6.56
CA PRO A 67 -10.03 1.86 -7.02
C PRO A 67 -11.44 1.86 -7.61
N LEU A 68 -11.69 0.97 -8.57
CA LEU A 68 -12.93 0.98 -9.38
C LEU A 68 -14.23 0.87 -8.57
N TRP A 69 -14.19 0.28 -7.38
CA TRP A 69 -15.35 0.16 -6.49
C TRP A 69 -15.70 1.48 -5.77
N GLU A 70 -14.74 2.40 -5.61
CA GLU A 70 -14.99 3.76 -5.10
C GLU A 70 -15.57 4.67 -6.20
N MET A 71 -15.24 4.42 -7.47
CA MET A 71 -15.77 5.19 -8.60
C MET A 71 -17.28 4.96 -8.84
N GLN A 72 -17.86 3.88 -8.30
CA GLN A 72 -19.30 3.58 -8.43
C GLN A 72 -20.18 4.47 -7.55
N GLY A 73 -19.63 5.03 -6.46
CA GLY A 73 -20.32 6.02 -5.63
C GLY A 73 -20.28 7.44 -6.18
N ALA A 74 -19.38 7.72 -7.14
CA ALA A 74 -19.20 9.06 -7.71
C ALA A 74 -20.29 9.47 -8.73
N THR A 75 -21.20 8.55 -9.11
CA THR A 75 -22.32 8.85 -10.02
C THR A 75 -23.57 9.35 -9.30
N LEU A 76 -23.61 9.26 -7.97
CA LEU A 76 -24.62 9.91 -7.14
C LEU A 76 -24.03 11.21 -6.60
N GLY A 77 -24.23 12.29 -7.35
CA GLY A 77 -23.94 13.65 -6.88
C GLY A 77 -24.92 14.04 -5.78
N GLU A 78 -24.75 13.48 -4.59
CA GLU A 78 -25.40 13.93 -3.38
C GLU A 78 -24.32 14.22 -2.36
N ASP A 79 -24.38 15.44 -1.83
CA ASP A 79 -23.48 16.01 -0.84
C ASP A 79 -23.10 14.98 0.23
N ASP A 80 -21.91 14.39 0.13
CA ASP A 80 -21.37 13.49 1.16
C ASP A 80 -20.99 14.36 2.37
N PRO A 81 -21.73 14.31 3.50
CA PRO A 81 -21.40 15.08 4.69
C PRO A 81 -20.06 14.66 5.32
N GLN A 82 -19.44 13.58 4.83
CA GLN A 82 -18.13 13.09 5.24
C GLN A 82 -16.98 13.50 4.33
N ALA A 83 -17.23 14.25 3.25
CA ALA A 83 -16.15 14.78 2.42
C ALA A 83 -15.26 15.71 3.26
N GLN A 84 -14.06 15.24 3.59
CA GLN A 84 -13.11 16.07 4.32
C GLN A 84 -12.71 17.25 3.43
N PRO A 85 -12.71 18.49 3.96
CA PRO A 85 -12.22 19.64 3.21
C PRO A 85 -10.78 19.37 2.77
N ALA A 86 -10.42 19.86 1.59
CA ALA A 86 -9.04 19.77 1.12
C ALA A 86 -8.13 20.31 2.25
N PRO A 87 -7.11 19.55 2.70
CA PRO A 87 -6.28 19.98 3.80
C PRO A 87 -5.60 21.30 3.43
N GLU A 88 -5.66 22.28 4.34
CA GLU A 88 -5.03 23.60 4.20
C GLU A 88 -3.49 23.54 4.24
N TYR A 89 -2.95 22.35 4.52
CA TYR A 89 -1.52 22.10 4.52
C TYR A 89 -1.02 21.93 3.08
N GLU A 90 -0.13 22.82 2.67
CA GLU A 90 0.67 22.66 1.46
C GLU A 90 1.88 21.80 1.82
N PHE A 91 1.95 20.57 1.30
CA PHE A 91 3.13 19.74 1.47
C PHE A 91 4.31 20.36 0.74
N ASP A 92 5.27 20.92 1.49
CA ASP A 92 6.47 21.49 0.91
C ASP A 92 7.30 20.37 0.25
N GLN A 93 7.22 20.31 -1.08
CA GLN A 93 7.93 19.31 -1.88
C GLN A 93 9.43 19.61 -2.02
N ARG A 94 9.91 20.71 -1.41
CA ARG A 94 11.32 21.11 -1.43
C ARG A 94 12.10 20.64 -0.21
N ILE A 95 11.51 19.81 0.66
CA ILE A 95 12.26 19.26 1.81
C ILE A 95 13.48 18.49 1.28
N ALA A 96 14.62 19.14 1.40
CA ALA A 96 15.93 18.54 1.26
C ALA A 96 16.24 17.86 2.61
N TRP A 97 16.05 16.54 2.64
CA TRP A 97 16.58 15.68 3.69
C TRP A 97 18.09 15.55 3.56
#